data_AF-A0A1F8XT96-F1
#
_entry.id   AF-A0A1F8XT96-F1
#
_cell.length_a   1.000
_cell.length_b   1.000
_cell.length_c   1.000
_cell.angle_alpha   90.00
_cell.angle_beta   90.00
_cell.angle_gamma   90.00
#
_symmetry.space_group_name_H-M   'P 1'
#
loop_
_entity.id
_entity.type
_entity.pdbx_description
1 polymer ?
#
loop_
_entity_poly.entity_id
_entity_poly.type
_entity_poly.pdbx_seq_one_letter_code
_entity_poly.pdbx_strand_id
1 'polypeptide(L)'
;MSPRYMKGTEYERALFLYENGRLEEALKKADSIPKESADYKYARRLITDINSAYTMISRRHADLADDLEKAGIYGVAIEEYRLALRYNPSNALAKGKIGSLTEALDENRGADNKRVVRDRKRKDERDEPEYQANLHYMKGKMYYETKEWGRAVEELSDVLKLVPVYMNTEELLVKAKKERDRAVERLIKSGISYFQSEEMEFAIREWDSALDLDPGNKTAADYRSRAEAIMERLKNIREKQEKRPL
;
A
#
# COMPACT_ATOMS: atom_id res chain seq x y z
N MET A 1 8.58 -18.12 -0.73
CA MET A 1 9.53 -17.34 0.10
C MET A 1 10.73 -16.94 -0.76
N SER A 2 11.11 -15.66 -0.79
CA SER A 2 12.21 -15.20 -1.66
C SER A 2 13.59 -15.60 -1.12
N PRO A 3 14.62 -15.74 -1.97
CA PRO A 3 15.99 -16.04 -1.55
C PRO A 3 16.58 -15.02 -0.56
N ARG A 4 16.12 -13.76 -0.63
CA ARG A 4 16.55 -12.66 0.25
C ARG A 4 16.05 -12.82 1.68
N TYR A 5 14.84 -13.36 1.87
CA TYR A 5 14.28 -13.64 3.21
C TYR A 5 15.01 -14.78 3.94
N MET A 6 15.48 -15.80 3.20
CA MET A 6 16.15 -16.95 3.82
C MET A 6 17.60 -16.66 4.22
N LYS A 7 18.32 -15.81 3.49
CA LYS A 7 19.75 -15.53 3.71
C LYS A 7 20.07 -14.27 4.51
N GLY A 8 19.07 -13.44 4.81
CA GLY A 8 19.28 -12.16 5.51
C GLY A 8 19.32 -12.24 7.03
N THR A 9 19.81 -11.17 7.68
CA THR A 9 19.79 -11.01 9.14
C THR A 9 18.35 -10.99 9.68
N GLU A 10 18.20 -11.16 11.00
CA GLU A 10 16.88 -11.08 11.65
C GLU A 10 16.21 -9.72 11.42
N TYR A 11 16.99 -8.65 11.31
CA TYR A 11 16.51 -7.32 10.91
C TYR A 11 16.07 -7.28 9.44
N GLU A 12 16.84 -7.82 8.51
CA GLU A 12 16.46 -7.85 7.09
C GLU A 12 15.18 -8.65 6.85
N ARG A 13 14.95 -9.70 7.65
CA ARG A 13 13.68 -10.45 7.65
C ARG A 13 12.52 -9.60 8.17
N ALA A 14 12.73 -8.82 9.23
CA ALA A 14 11.73 -7.89 9.76
C ALA A 14 11.40 -6.78 8.74
N LEU A 15 12.44 -6.22 8.11
CA LEU A 15 12.30 -5.21 7.06
C LEU A 15 11.55 -5.76 5.85
N PHE A 16 11.88 -6.97 5.40
CA PHE A 16 11.14 -7.63 4.33
C PHE A 16 9.65 -7.79 4.67
N LEU A 17 9.32 -8.22 5.89
CA LEU A 17 7.92 -8.33 6.32
C LEU A 17 7.21 -6.98 6.31
N TYR A 18 7.90 -5.91 6.74
CA TYR A 18 7.37 -4.55 6.71
C TYR A 18 7.11 -4.05 5.28
N GLU A 19 8.08 -4.21 4.38
CA GLU A 19 7.97 -3.84 2.96
C GLU A 19 6.84 -4.60 2.24
N ASN A 20 6.49 -5.79 2.73
CA ASN A 20 5.38 -6.60 2.22
C ASN A 20 4.07 -6.40 3.01
N GLY A 21 3.98 -5.37 3.85
CA GLY A 21 2.77 -4.99 4.57
C GLY A 21 2.38 -5.93 5.72
N ARG A 22 3.22 -6.88 6.11
CA ARG A 22 3.00 -7.80 7.23
C ARG A 22 3.44 -7.16 8.55
N LEU A 23 2.82 -6.04 8.88
CA LEU A 23 3.23 -5.14 9.96
C LEU A 23 3.31 -5.82 11.34
N GLU A 24 2.39 -6.72 11.66
CA GLU A 24 2.35 -7.42 12.97
C GLU A 24 3.54 -8.36 13.13
N GLU A 25 3.85 -9.12 12.08
CA GLU A 25 4.98 -10.03 12.07
C GLU A 25 6.30 -9.26 12.01
N ALA A 26 6.35 -8.18 11.22
CA ALA A 26 7.50 -7.28 11.17
C ALA A 26 7.78 -6.68 12.54
N LEU A 27 6.75 -6.22 13.25
CA LEU A 27 6.87 -5.64 14.59
C LEU A 27 7.40 -6.68 15.58
N LYS A 28 6.78 -7.87 15.63
CA LYS A 28 7.21 -8.95 16.51
C LYS A 28 8.66 -9.36 16.24
N LYS A 29 9.05 -9.46 14.97
CA LYS A 29 10.41 -9.81 14.55
C LYS A 29 11.41 -8.73 14.94
N ALA A 30 11.10 -7.46 14.65
CA ALA A 30 11.94 -6.32 15.02
C ALA A 30 12.09 -6.20 16.55
N ASP A 31 11.04 -6.45 17.32
CA ASP A 31 11.08 -6.37 18.78
C ASP A 31 11.93 -7.48 19.41
N SER A 32 11.97 -8.66 18.79
CA SER A 32 12.77 -9.80 19.24
C SER A 32 14.29 -9.63 19.07
N ILE A 33 14.75 -8.57 18.39
CA ILE A 33 16.18 -8.33 18.16
C ILE A 33 16.85 -7.86 19.48
N PRO A 34 17.89 -8.57 19.97
CA PRO A 34 18.57 -8.23 21.23
C PRO A 34 19.30 -6.89 21.19
N LYS A 35 19.50 -6.26 22.35
CA LYS A 35 20.19 -4.97 22.50
C LYS A 35 21.65 -5.02 22.04
N GLU A 36 22.26 -6.19 22.18
CA GLU A 36 23.66 -6.46 21.85
C GLU A 36 23.88 -6.70 20.35
N SER A 37 22.79 -6.86 19.58
CA SER A 37 22.86 -7.01 18.12
C SER A 37 23.33 -5.71 17.47
N ALA A 38 24.21 -5.83 16.48
CA ALA A 38 24.61 -4.71 15.62
C ALA A 38 23.40 -4.04 14.95
N ASP A 39 22.32 -4.79 14.72
CA ASP A 39 21.12 -4.32 14.05
C ASP A 39 20.08 -3.68 15.01
N TYR A 40 20.32 -3.67 16.33
CA TYR A 40 19.33 -3.24 17.31
C TYR A 40 18.83 -1.81 17.08
N LYS A 41 19.73 -0.89 16.73
CA LYS A 41 19.36 0.52 16.45
C LYS A 41 18.41 0.61 15.25
N TYR A 42 18.65 -0.18 14.20
CA TYR A 42 17.79 -0.22 13.03
C TYR A 42 16.43 -0.87 13.34
N ALA A 43 16.42 -1.92 14.16
CA ALA A 43 15.20 -2.55 14.63
C ALA A 43 14.29 -1.56 15.39
N ARG A 44 14.85 -0.75 16.30
CA ARG A 44 14.07 0.24 17.06
C ARG A 44 13.53 1.37 16.19
N ARG A 45 14.26 1.77 15.14
CA ARG A 45 13.74 2.71 14.14
C ARG A 45 12.55 2.10 13.38
N LEU A 46 12.70 0.86 12.91
CA LEU A 46 11.64 0.14 12.21
C LEU A 46 10.37 -0.02 13.07
N ILE A 47 10.51 -0.27 14.37
CA ILE A 47 9.37 -0.32 15.30
C ILE A 47 8.64 1.02 15.36
N THR A 48 9.38 2.13 15.43
CA THR A 48 8.77 3.48 15.41
C THR A 48 8.03 3.75 14.10
N ASP A 49 8.60 3.33 12.96
CA ASP A 49 7.97 3.47 11.65
C ASP A 49 6.69 2.63 11.56
N ILE A 50 6.71 1.38 12.07
CA ILE A 50 5.53 0.51 12.14
C ILE A 50 4.45 1.11 13.06
N ASN A 51 4.82 1.62 14.23
CA ASN A 51 3.86 2.25 15.16
C ASN A 51 3.22 3.50 14.56
N SER A 52 3.99 4.27 13.78
CA SER A 52 3.47 5.41 13.02
C SER A 52 2.47 4.95 11.96
N ALA A 53 2.78 3.88 11.23
CA ALA A 53 1.86 3.26 10.28
C ALA A 53 0.58 2.76 10.96
N TYR A 54 0.67 2.09 12.11
CA TYR A 54 -0.50 1.68 12.90
C TYR A 54 -1.35 2.85 13.37
N THR A 55 -0.72 3.93 13.80
CA THR A 55 -1.46 5.15 14.19
C THR A 55 -2.20 5.75 12.99
N MET A 56 -1.58 5.77 11.81
CA MET A 56 -2.23 6.22 10.57
C MET A 56 -3.39 5.29 10.16
N ILE A 57 -3.18 3.97 10.17
CA ILE A 57 -4.21 2.97 9.85
C ILE A 57 -5.39 3.10 10.82
N SER A 58 -5.12 3.20 12.12
CA SER A 58 -6.15 3.45 13.13
C SER A 58 -6.94 4.72 12.84
N ARG A 59 -6.26 5.83 12.52
CA ARG A 59 -6.94 7.11 12.24
C ARG A 59 -7.88 6.96 11.05
N ARG A 60 -7.43 6.30 9.98
CA ARG A 60 -8.23 6.09 8.77
C ARG A 60 -9.47 5.24 9.01
N HIS A 61 -9.35 4.18 9.82
CA HIS A 61 -10.51 3.40 10.27
C HIS A 61 -11.49 4.28 11.05
N ALA A 62 -11.01 5.13 11.95
CA ALA A 62 -11.87 6.04 12.71
C ALA A 62 -12.55 7.10 11.82
N ASP A 63 -11.83 7.68 10.86
CA ASP A 63 -12.39 8.64 9.91
C ASP A 63 -13.47 7.99 9.02
N LEU A 64 -13.25 6.75 8.58
CA LEU A 64 -14.23 5.99 7.82
C LEU A 64 -15.46 5.66 8.67
N ALA A 65 -15.25 5.25 9.92
CA ALA A 65 -16.32 5.00 10.86
C ALA A 65 -17.18 6.25 11.09
N ASP A 66 -16.56 7.43 11.23
CA ASP A 66 -17.24 8.72 11.32
C ASP A 66 -18.11 8.99 10.07
N ASP A 67 -17.61 8.70 8.87
CA ASP A 67 -18.36 8.90 7.62
C ASP A 67 -19.55 7.93 7.51
N LEU A 68 -19.36 6.67 7.91
CA LEU A 68 -20.43 5.66 7.97
C LEU A 68 -21.48 5.97 9.03
N GLU A 69 -21.06 6.49 10.19
CA GLU A 69 -21.96 6.99 11.23
C GLU A 69 -22.84 8.13 10.69
N LYS A 70 -22.25 9.13 10.02
CA LYS A 70 -23.02 10.23 9.40
C LYS A 70 -24.00 9.74 8.35
N ALA A 71 -23.67 8.64 7.66
CA ALA A 71 -24.55 7.98 6.69
C ALA A 71 -25.62 7.08 7.35
N GLY A 72 -25.64 6.94 8.68
CA GLY A 72 -26.59 6.11 9.42
C GLY A 72 -26.28 4.61 9.41
N ILE A 73 -25.10 4.21 8.91
CA ILE A 73 -24.70 2.80 8.75
C ILE A 73 -23.98 2.33 10.03
N TYR A 74 -24.68 2.38 11.16
CA TYR A 74 -24.07 2.22 12.48
C TYR A 74 -23.39 0.87 12.72
N GLY A 75 -23.94 -0.22 12.18
CA GLY A 75 -23.34 -1.54 12.32
C GLY A 75 -21.92 -1.61 11.73
N VAL A 76 -21.75 -1.07 10.53
CA VAL A 76 -20.45 -1.04 9.84
C VAL A 76 -19.52 -0.01 10.49
N ALA A 77 -20.04 1.14 10.91
CA ALA A 77 -19.28 2.16 11.65
C ALA A 77 -18.65 1.59 12.93
N ILE A 78 -19.40 0.78 13.71
CA ILE A 78 -18.88 0.14 14.92
C ILE A 78 -17.71 -0.81 14.61
N GLU A 79 -17.81 -1.62 13.55
CA GLU A 79 -16.71 -2.52 13.18
C GLU A 79 -15.47 -1.75 12.74
N GLU A 80 -15.63 -0.64 12.03
CA GLU A 80 -14.51 0.24 11.67
C GLU A 80 -13.85 0.88 12.91
N TYR A 81 -14.62 1.36 13.88
CA TYR A 81 -14.02 1.83 15.14
C TYR A 81 -13.30 0.71 15.92
N ARG A 82 -13.79 -0.54 15.86
CA ARG A 82 -13.09 -1.66 16.48
C ARG A 82 -11.78 -1.96 15.79
N LEU A 83 -11.73 -1.87 14.46
CA LEU A 83 -10.48 -1.97 13.71
C LEU A 83 -9.53 -0.81 14.06
N ALA A 84 -10.04 0.41 14.22
CA ALA A 84 -9.24 1.53 14.72
C ALA A 84 -8.58 1.20 16.07
N LEU A 85 -9.34 0.65 17.01
CA LEU A 85 -8.82 0.21 18.31
C LEU A 85 -7.87 -0.99 18.22
N ARG A 86 -8.03 -1.87 17.24
CA ARG A 86 -7.09 -2.99 17.02
C ARG A 86 -5.70 -2.48 16.67
N TYR A 87 -5.60 -1.46 15.82
CA TYR A 87 -4.33 -0.87 15.40
C TYR A 87 -3.79 0.17 16.40
N ASN A 88 -4.67 0.90 17.08
CA ASN A 88 -4.30 1.78 18.17
C ASN A 88 -5.27 1.62 19.36
N PRO A 89 -4.94 0.74 20.32
CA PRO A 89 -5.79 0.51 21.49
C PRO A 89 -6.03 1.75 22.36
N SER A 90 -5.22 2.79 22.22
CA SER A 90 -5.35 4.07 22.94
C SER A 90 -6.24 5.10 22.24
N ASN A 91 -6.84 4.77 21.09
CA ASN A 91 -7.72 5.66 20.35
C ASN A 91 -9.03 5.93 21.13
N ALA A 92 -9.01 6.97 21.96
CA ALA A 92 -10.13 7.34 22.83
C ALA A 92 -11.40 7.72 22.05
N LEU A 93 -11.26 8.33 20.86
CA LEU A 93 -12.37 8.68 19.99
C LEU A 93 -13.14 7.41 19.59
N ALA A 94 -12.42 6.43 19.01
CA ALA A 94 -13.03 5.17 18.58
C ALA A 94 -13.70 4.43 19.75
N LYS A 95 -13.06 4.41 20.93
CA LYS A 95 -13.63 3.81 22.14
C LYS A 95 -14.94 4.49 22.57
N GLY A 96 -14.98 5.83 22.59
CA GLY A 96 -16.17 6.58 22.95
C GLY A 96 -17.31 6.38 21.95
N LYS A 97 -16.98 6.41 20.66
CA LYS A 97 -17.94 6.26 19.56
C LYS A 97 -18.60 4.88 19.51
N ILE A 98 -17.86 3.81 19.78
CA ILE A 98 -18.45 2.46 19.90
C ILE A 98 -19.51 2.43 21.00
N GLY A 99 -19.23 3.03 22.16
CA GLY A 99 -20.18 3.09 23.27
C GLY A 99 -21.48 3.77 22.86
N SER A 100 -21.38 5.01 22.36
CA SER A 100 -22.56 5.78 21.93
C SER A 100 -23.35 5.11 20.82
N LEU A 101 -22.68 4.49 19.83
CA LEU A 101 -23.36 3.82 18.73
C LEU A 101 -23.99 2.48 19.13
N THR A 102 -23.41 1.78 20.10
CA THR A 102 -24.00 0.54 20.63
C THR A 102 -25.28 0.86 21.40
N GLU A 103 -25.27 1.93 22.21
CA GLU A 103 -26.45 2.44 22.91
C GLU A 103 -27.54 2.89 21.92
N ALA A 104 -27.17 3.68 20.90
CA ALA A 104 -28.10 4.11 19.86
C ALA A 104 -28.71 2.93 19.08
N LEU A 105 -27.93 1.87 18.80
CA LEU A 105 -28.44 0.65 18.18
C LEU A 105 -29.39 -0.14 19.09
N ASP A 106 -29.13 -0.15 20.40
CA ASP A 106 -29.98 -0.82 21.38
C ASP A 106 -31.30 -0.08 21.62
N GLU A 107 -31.31 1.25 21.59
CA GLU A 107 -32.52 2.06 21.64
C GLU A 107 -33.36 1.93 20.35
N ASN A 108 -32.71 1.82 19.19
CA ASN A 108 -33.37 1.70 17.88
C ASN A 108 -33.77 0.25 17.51
N ARG A 109 -33.43 -0.74 18.36
CA ARG A 109 -33.87 -2.15 18.25
C ARG A 109 -35.37 -2.36 18.47
N GLY A 110 -36.12 -1.30 18.76
CA GLY A 110 -37.57 -1.29 18.77
C GLY A 110 -38.24 -1.34 17.39
N ALA A 111 -37.52 -1.04 16.30
CA ALA A 111 -38.16 -0.86 14.99
C ALA A 111 -37.89 -1.95 13.94
N ASP A 112 -36.67 -2.47 13.69
CA ASP A 112 -36.54 -3.47 12.59
C ASP A 112 -35.29 -4.38 12.53
N ASN A 113 -34.34 -4.35 13.47
CA ASN A 113 -33.00 -4.91 13.21
C ASN A 113 -32.60 -6.17 14.01
N LYS A 114 -33.52 -7.11 14.24
CA LYS A 114 -33.24 -8.39 14.94
C LYS A 114 -32.67 -9.51 14.05
N ARG A 115 -32.46 -9.29 12.75
CA ARG A 115 -32.10 -10.39 11.82
C ARG A 115 -30.61 -10.52 11.50
N VAL A 116 -29.77 -9.50 11.71
CA VAL A 116 -28.39 -9.52 11.20
C VAL A 116 -27.37 -10.11 12.19
N VAL A 117 -27.64 -10.06 13.49
CA VAL A 117 -26.59 -10.32 14.51
C VAL A 117 -26.52 -11.78 14.96
N ARG A 118 -27.56 -12.60 14.74
CA ARG A 118 -27.65 -13.93 15.36
C ARG A 118 -27.13 -15.10 14.52
N ASP A 119 -27.07 -14.97 13.19
CA ASP A 119 -26.70 -16.08 12.30
C ASP A 119 -25.26 -16.02 11.74
N ARG A 120 -24.47 -14.98 12.07
CA ARG A 120 -23.07 -14.85 11.62
C ARG A 120 -22.04 -15.67 12.40
N LYS A 121 -22.46 -16.67 13.18
CA LYS A 121 -21.53 -17.69 13.69
C LYS A 121 -21.36 -18.78 12.62
N ARG A 122 -20.23 -18.73 11.90
CA ARG A 122 -19.50 -19.83 11.18
C ARG A 122 -19.12 -19.58 9.69
N LYS A 123 -18.70 -18.37 9.35
CA LYS A 123 -17.70 -18.14 8.28
C LYS A 123 -16.68 -17.18 8.85
N ASP A 124 -15.38 -17.43 8.69
CA ASP A 124 -14.33 -16.50 9.17
C ASP A 124 -14.65 -15.15 8.51
N GLU A 125 -15.02 -14.13 9.28
CA GLU A 125 -15.48 -12.80 8.78
C GLU A 125 -14.44 -12.17 7.84
N ARG A 126 -13.19 -12.64 7.94
CA ARG A 126 -12.06 -12.29 7.08
C ARG A 126 -12.20 -12.76 5.63
N ASP A 127 -13.04 -13.74 5.32
CA ASP A 127 -13.25 -14.24 3.95
C ASP A 127 -14.45 -13.57 3.26
N GLU A 128 -15.13 -12.64 3.93
CA GLU A 128 -16.23 -11.89 3.31
C GLU A 128 -15.68 -10.91 2.24
N PRO A 129 -16.23 -10.90 1.01
CA PRO A 129 -15.79 -10.01 -0.06
C PRO A 129 -15.76 -8.54 0.35
N GLU A 130 -16.74 -8.08 1.16
CA GLU A 130 -16.75 -6.73 1.70
C GLU A 130 -15.58 -6.44 2.64
N TYR A 131 -15.19 -7.40 3.50
CA TYR A 131 -14.05 -7.22 4.40
C TYR A 131 -12.73 -7.12 3.61
N GLN A 132 -12.55 -7.97 2.59
CA GLN A 132 -11.38 -7.90 1.71
C GLN A 132 -11.37 -6.62 0.88
N ALA A 133 -12.51 -6.23 0.30
CA ALA A 133 -12.67 -4.96 -0.40
C ALA A 133 -12.32 -3.77 0.50
N ASN A 134 -12.66 -3.84 1.80
CA ASN A 134 -12.30 -2.80 2.75
C ASN A 134 -10.78 -2.69 2.98
N LEU A 135 -10.09 -3.82 3.16
CA LEU A 135 -8.63 -3.83 3.33
C LEU A 135 -7.94 -3.22 2.11
N HIS A 136 -8.38 -3.59 0.92
CA HIS A 136 -7.89 -3.01 -0.34
C HIS A 136 -8.21 -1.53 -0.44
N TYR A 137 -9.42 -1.10 -0.07
CA TYR A 137 -9.83 0.31 -0.11
C TYR A 137 -8.96 1.18 0.79
N MET A 138 -8.68 0.71 2.01
CA MET A 138 -7.83 1.42 2.96
C MET A 138 -6.38 1.54 2.49
N LYS A 139 -5.81 0.45 1.98
CA LYS A 139 -4.47 0.47 1.39
C LYS A 139 -4.42 1.40 0.17
N GLY A 140 -5.42 1.32 -0.70
CA GLY A 140 -5.57 2.19 -1.86
C GLY A 140 -5.61 3.67 -1.48
N LYS A 141 -6.42 4.04 -0.48
CA LYS A 141 -6.47 5.40 0.08
C LYS A 141 -5.14 5.79 0.72
N MET A 142 -4.46 4.85 1.37
CA MET A 142 -3.14 5.07 1.97
C MET A 142 -2.11 5.44 0.90
N TYR A 143 -1.96 4.57 -0.10
CA TYR A 143 -1.04 4.79 -1.21
C TYR A 143 -1.38 6.06 -2.01
N TYR A 144 -2.66 6.40 -2.15
CA TYR A 144 -3.05 7.65 -2.79
C TYR A 144 -2.54 8.88 -2.03
N GLU A 145 -2.70 8.90 -0.70
CA GLU A 145 -2.23 10.00 0.13
C GLU A 145 -0.71 10.07 0.25
N THR A 146 -0.01 8.92 0.26
CA THR A 146 1.46 8.87 0.22
C THR A 146 2.04 9.08 -1.18
N LYS A 147 1.19 9.35 -2.18
CA LYS A 147 1.55 9.58 -3.60
C LYS A 147 2.16 8.36 -4.30
N GLU A 148 1.99 7.17 -3.76
CA GLU A 148 2.31 5.89 -4.39
C GLU A 148 1.20 5.50 -5.38
N TRP A 149 0.97 6.35 -6.39
CA TRP A 149 -0.23 6.29 -7.23
C TRP A 149 -0.39 4.95 -7.99
N GLY A 150 0.70 4.30 -8.39
CA GLY A 150 0.65 2.97 -9.02
C GLY A 150 0.00 1.92 -8.12
N ARG A 151 0.49 1.82 -6.87
CA ARG A 151 -0.07 0.91 -5.85
C ARG A 151 -1.49 1.29 -5.44
N ALA A 152 -1.77 2.60 -5.37
CA ALA A 152 -3.12 3.08 -5.10
C ALA A 152 -4.12 2.58 -6.17
N VAL A 153 -3.73 2.66 -7.45
CA VAL A 153 -4.57 2.17 -8.57
C VAL A 153 -4.76 0.66 -8.50
N GLU A 154 -3.73 -0.11 -8.15
CA GLU A 154 -3.82 -1.57 -8.00
C GLU A 154 -4.82 -1.95 -6.91
N GLU A 155 -4.62 -1.47 -5.69
CA GLU A 155 -5.46 -1.79 -4.54
C GLU A 155 -6.91 -1.34 -4.76
N LEU A 156 -7.15 -0.12 -5.26
CA LEU A 156 -8.51 0.37 -5.54
C LEU A 156 -9.19 -0.39 -6.69
N SER A 157 -8.43 -0.94 -7.64
CA SER A 157 -8.99 -1.80 -8.68
C SER A 157 -9.43 -3.13 -8.09
N ASP A 158 -8.70 -3.68 -7.13
CA ASP A 158 -9.07 -4.93 -6.46
C ASP A 158 -10.33 -4.78 -5.60
N VAL A 159 -10.56 -3.61 -5.00
CA VAL A 159 -11.84 -3.28 -4.34
C VAL A 159 -13.02 -3.49 -5.30
N LEU A 160 -12.96 -2.91 -6.51
CA LEU A 160 -14.06 -2.97 -7.47
C LEU A 160 -14.21 -4.36 -8.12
N LYS A 161 -13.15 -5.19 -8.13
CA LYS A 161 -13.25 -6.61 -8.52
C LYS A 161 -14.02 -7.42 -7.48
N LEU A 162 -13.81 -7.14 -6.20
CA LEU A 162 -14.45 -7.83 -5.08
C LEU A 162 -15.89 -7.35 -4.89
N VAL A 163 -16.08 -6.03 -4.85
CA VAL A 163 -17.36 -5.36 -4.66
C VAL A 163 -17.46 -4.21 -5.68
N PRO A 164 -18.18 -4.39 -6.80
CA PRO A 164 -18.24 -3.42 -7.89
C PRO A 164 -18.73 -2.02 -7.50
N VAL A 165 -19.49 -1.90 -6.41
CA VAL A 165 -19.95 -0.63 -5.86
C VAL A 165 -19.56 -0.56 -4.39
N TYR A 166 -18.44 0.11 -4.11
CA TYR A 166 -17.89 0.24 -2.76
C TYR A 166 -17.49 1.69 -2.46
N MET A 167 -18.22 2.34 -1.56
CA MET A 167 -17.94 3.71 -1.09
C MET A 167 -17.71 4.68 -2.28
N ASN A 168 -16.68 5.54 -2.21
CA ASN A 168 -16.25 6.42 -3.29
C ASN A 168 -15.02 5.87 -4.05
N THR A 169 -14.85 4.54 -4.07
CA THR A 169 -13.68 3.88 -4.68
C THR A 169 -13.50 4.24 -6.15
N GLU A 170 -14.58 4.31 -6.92
CA GLU A 170 -14.52 4.67 -8.34
C GLU A 170 -13.95 6.08 -8.54
N GLU A 171 -14.44 7.06 -7.77
CA GLU A 171 -13.95 8.44 -7.81
C GLU A 171 -12.47 8.51 -7.42
N LEU A 172 -12.08 7.80 -6.35
CA LEU A 172 -10.70 7.78 -5.86
C LEU A 172 -9.77 7.08 -6.87
N LEU A 173 -10.23 6.01 -7.52
CA LEU A 173 -9.50 5.30 -8.56
C LEU A 173 -9.26 6.19 -9.78
N VAL A 174 -10.27 6.96 -10.21
CA VAL A 174 -10.13 7.93 -11.30
C VAL A 174 -9.07 8.99 -10.96
N LYS A 175 -9.10 9.52 -9.73
CA LYS A 175 -8.09 10.47 -9.25
C LYS A 175 -6.69 9.84 -9.22
N ALA A 176 -6.56 8.64 -8.68
CA ALA A 176 -5.30 7.91 -8.60
C ALA A 176 -4.70 7.62 -9.98
N LYS A 177 -5.50 7.15 -10.93
CA LYS A 177 -5.08 6.92 -12.33
C LYS A 177 -4.58 8.21 -12.97
N LYS A 178 -5.32 9.31 -12.81
CA LYS A 178 -4.92 10.61 -13.36
C LYS A 178 -3.58 11.10 -12.82
N GLU A 179 -3.34 10.98 -11.52
CA GLU A 179 -2.06 11.40 -10.91
C GLU A 179 -0.90 10.47 -11.30
N ARG A 180 -1.15 9.16 -11.36
CA ARG A 180 -0.21 8.18 -11.90
C ARG A 180 0.18 8.52 -13.34
N ASP A 181 -0.80 8.74 -14.22
CA ASP A 181 -0.56 9.00 -15.64
C ASP A 181 0.25 10.29 -15.85
N ARG A 182 -0.03 11.33 -15.06
CA ARG A 182 0.77 12.57 -15.04
C ARG A 182 2.21 12.32 -14.60
N ALA A 183 2.42 11.44 -13.62
CA ALA A 183 3.76 11.11 -13.15
C ALA A 183 4.54 10.31 -14.19
N VAL A 184 3.90 9.32 -14.80
CA VAL A 184 4.43 8.54 -15.93
C VAL A 184 4.83 9.47 -17.08
N GLU A 185 3.97 10.43 -17.45
CA GLU A 185 4.28 11.38 -18.52
C GLU A 185 5.51 12.23 -18.21
N ARG A 186 5.66 12.70 -16.96
CA ARG A 186 6.84 13.46 -16.52
C ARG A 186 8.12 12.62 -16.61
N LEU A 187 8.09 11.39 -16.13
CA LEU A 187 9.22 10.46 -16.17
C LEU A 187 9.61 10.13 -17.61
N ILE A 188 8.64 9.88 -18.49
CA ILE A 188 8.89 9.67 -19.93
C ILE A 188 9.60 10.89 -20.54
N LYS A 189 9.11 12.11 -20.27
CA LYS A 189 9.72 13.36 -20.77
C LYS A 189 11.13 13.55 -20.23
N SER A 190 11.36 13.28 -18.94
CA SER A 190 12.68 13.33 -18.31
C SER A 190 13.65 12.35 -18.98
N GLY A 191 13.22 11.09 -19.16
CA GLY A 191 14.03 10.07 -19.83
C GLY A 191 14.37 10.44 -21.28
N ILE A 192 13.44 11.05 -22.03
CA ILE A 192 13.72 11.57 -23.38
C ILE A 192 14.78 12.67 -23.34
N SER A 193 14.74 13.57 -22.35
CA SER A 193 15.76 14.62 -22.18
C SER A 193 17.14 14.03 -21.93
N TYR A 194 17.27 13.06 -21.01
CA TYR A 194 18.55 12.38 -20.77
C TYR A 194 19.04 11.62 -22.00
N PHE A 195 18.13 10.97 -22.73
CA PHE A 195 18.46 10.25 -23.96
C PHE A 195 19.03 11.21 -25.03
N GLN A 196 18.46 12.41 -25.16
CA GLN A 196 18.95 13.44 -26.08
C GLN A 196 20.33 14.00 -25.67
N SER A 197 20.63 14.01 -24.38
CA SER A 197 21.95 14.38 -23.85
C SER A 197 22.98 13.23 -23.88
N GLU A 198 22.65 12.10 -24.51
CA GLU A 198 23.47 10.86 -24.54
C GLU A 198 23.71 10.23 -23.15
N GLU A 199 22.95 10.65 -22.14
CA GLU A 199 22.98 10.16 -20.75
C GLU A 199 22.09 8.92 -20.60
N MET A 200 22.46 7.86 -21.31
CA MET A 200 21.62 6.69 -21.57
C MET A 200 21.19 5.94 -20.28
N GLU A 201 22.06 5.83 -19.29
CA GLU A 201 21.75 5.17 -18.01
C GLU A 201 20.71 5.94 -17.20
N PHE A 202 20.75 7.28 -17.25
CA PHE A 202 19.74 8.11 -16.58
C PHE A 202 18.40 8.02 -17.31
N ALA A 203 18.41 7.99 -18.64
CA ALA A 203 17.20 7.77 -19.44
C ALA A 203 16.50 6.45 -19.09
N ILE A 204 17.26 5.35 -18.99
CA ILE A 204 16.73 4.03 -18.62
C ILE A 204 16.10 4.07 -17.23
N ARG A 205 16.74 4.70 -16.24
CA ARG A 205 16.19 4.80 -14.86
C ARG A 205 14.87 5.56 -14.80
N GLU A 206 14.72 6.63 -15.56
CA GLU A 206 13.47 7.39 -15.64
C GLU A 206 12.34 6.52 -16.23
N TRP A 207 12.63 5.76 -17.28
CA TRP A 207 11.64 4.87 -17.89
C TRP A 207 11.34 3.62 -17.05
N ASP A 208 12.32 3.09 -16.30
CA ASP A 208 12.09 2.08 -15.28
C ASP A 208 11.11 2.59 -14.21
N SER A 209 11.35 3.80 -13.71
CA SER A 209 10.45 4.43 -12.72
C SER A 209 9.04 4.65 -13.28
N ALA A 210 8.92 4.94 -14.58
CA ALA A 210 7.62 5.06 -15.24
C ALA A 210 6.89 3.70 -15.31
N LEU A 211 7.63 2.62 -15.56
CA LEU A 211 7.09 1.25 -15.59
C LEU A 211 6.77 0.72 -14.19
N ASP A 212 7.48 1.16 -13.15
CA ASP A 212 7.12 0.85 -11.76
C ASP A 212 5.75 1.45 -11.38
N LEU A 213 5.40 2.61 -11.95
CA LEU A 213 4.10 3.24 -11.76
C LEU A 213 3.00 2.63 -12.64
N ASP A 214 3.33 2.31 -13.90
CA ASP A 214 2.42 1.69 -14.87
C ASP A 214 3.15 0.61 -15.68
N PRO A 215 3.15 -0.66 -15.22
CA PRO A 215 3.84 -1.75 -15.90
C PRO A 215 3.34 -2.03 -17.33
N GLY A 216 2.13 -1.56 -17.65
CA GLY A 216 1.54 -1.69 -18.98
C GLY A 216 1.93 -0.56 -19.96
N ASN A 217 2.77 0.40 -19.54
CA ASN A 217 3.08 1.57 -20.35
C ASN A 217 4.01 1.23 -21.54
N LYS A 218 3.41 1.04 -22.71
CA LYS A 218 4.13 0.69 -23.95
C LYS A 218 5.19 1.73 -24.34
N THR A 219 4.90 3.01 -24.14
CA THR A 219 5.82 4.10 -24.50
C THR A 219 7.11 4.03 -23.69
N ALA A 220 7.01 3.89 -22.36
CA ALA A 220 8.18 3.74 -21.50
C ALA A 220 8.97 2.47 -21.81
N ALA A 221 8.27 1.34 -22.04
CA ALA A 221 8.90 0.07 -22.41
C ALA A 221 9.69 0.16 -23.73
N ASP A 222 9.12 0.77 -24.76
CA ASP A 222 9.77 0.95 -26.06
C ASP A 222 11.02 1.82 -25.95
N TYR A 223 10.93 2.95 -25.23
CA TYR A 223 12.07 3.83 -25.03
C TYR A 223 13.21 3.15 -24.26
N ARG A 224 12.89 2.47 -23.16
CA ARG A 224 13.83 1.68 -22.36
C ARG A 224 14.57 0.66 -23.23
N SER A 225 13.84 -0.13 -24.01
CA SER A 225 14.43 -1.15 -24.89
C SER A 225 15.39 -0.56 -25.93
N ARG A 226 15.05 0.60 -26.50
CA ARG A 226 15.94 1.31 -27.45
C ARG A 226 17.23 1.77 -26.79
N ALA A 227 17.17 2.35 -25.60
CA ALA A 227 18.36 2.79 -24.88
C ALA A 227 19.26 1.63 -24.46
N GLU A 228 18.69 0.53 -23.98
CA GLU A 228 19.44 -0.68 -23.65
C GLU A 228 20.19 -1.23 -24.88
N ALA A 229 19.53 -1.26 -26.05
CA ALA A 229 20.15 -1.71 -27.28
C ALA A 229 21.33 -0.81 -27.71
N ILE A 230 21.26 0.50 -27.47
CA ILE A 230 22.37 1.42 -27.75
C ILE A 230 23.51 1.20 -26.75
N MET A 231 23.20 1.09 -25.45
CA MET A 231 24.18 0.81 -24.40
C MET A 231 24.98 -0.45 -24.69
N GLU A 232 24.29 -1.52 -25.06
CA GLU A 232 24.92 -2.80 -25.38
C GLU A 232 25.85 -2.67 -26.60
N ARG A 233 25.44 -1.91 -27.63
CA ARG A 233 26.32 -1.63 -28.78
C ARG A 233 27.55 -0.83 -28.39
N LEU A 234 27.40 0.22 -27.57
CA LEU A 234 28.51 1.06 -27.10
C LEU A 234 29.50 0.26 -26.26
N LYS A 235 29.01 -0.59 -25.36
CA LYS A 235 29.82 -1.50 -24.55
C LYS A 235 30.62 -2.46 -25.44
N ASN A 236 29.98 -3.10 -26.40
CA ASN A 236 30.64 -4.00 -27.34
C ASN A 236 31.72 -3.31 -28.20
N ILE A 237 31.53 -2.04 -28.55
CA ILE A 237 32.54 -1.24 -29.26
C ILE A 237 33.75 -0.98 -28.35
N ARG A 238 33.52 -0.54 -27.10
CA ARG A 238 34.60 -0.27 -26.13
C ARG A 238 35.43 -1.51 -25.85
N GLU A 239 34.80 -2.66 -25.59
CA GLU A 239 35.51 -3.92 -25.35
C GLU A 239 36.37 -4.39 -26.54
N LYS A 240 35.92 -4.12 -27.78
CA LYS A 240 36.71 -4.43 -28.99
C LYS A 240 37.89 -3.50 -29.18
N GLN A 241 37.78 -2.24 -28.77
CA GLN A 241 38.87 -1.26 -28.82
C GLN A 241 39.95 -1.59 -27.79
N GLU A 242 39.57 -2.04 -26.59
CA GLU A 242 40.51 -2.43 -25.53
C GLU A 242 41.28 -3.73 -25.84
N LYS A 243 40.71 -4.63 -26.66
CA LYS A 243 41.30 -5.94 -27.00
C LYS A 243 42.19 -5.95 -28.24
N ARG A 244 42.38 -4.83 -28.95
CA ARG A 244 43.32 -4.75 -30.09
C ARG A 244 44.74 -4.48 -29.57
N PRO A 245 45.71 -5.40 -29.71
CA PRO A 245 47.11 -5.11 -29.41
C PRO A 245 47.67 -4.09 -30.40
N LEU A 246 48.54 -3.20 -29.92
CA LEU A 246 49.36 -2.26 -30.71
C LEU A 246 50.29 -3.01 -31.67
#